data_AF-A0A929TSL8-F1
#
_entry.id   AF-A0A929TSL8-F1
#
_cell.length_a   1.000
_cell.length_b   1.000
_cell.length_c   1.000
_cell.angle_alpha   90.00
_cell.angle_beta   90.00
_cell.angle_gamma   90.00
#
_symmetry.space_group_name_H-M   'P 1'
#
loop_
_entity.id
_entity.type
_entity.pdbx_description
1 polymer ?
#
loop_
_entity_poly.entity_id
_entity_poly.type
_entity_poly.pdbx_seq_one_letter_code
_entity_poly.pdbx_strand_id
1 'polypeptide(L)' 'DARYIRVKKIENLRLMIDASSVEVFVNDGKHVMSSRMYPSEYKDIKVNGNITGKLYKLDV' A
#
# COMPACT_ATOMS: atom_id res chain seq x y z
N ASP A 1 -5.94 11.56 -16.63
CA ASP A 1 -6.70 11.17 -15.44
C ASP A 1 -5.74 10.97 -14.28
N ALA A 2 -6.02 11.54 -13.11
CA ALA A 2 -5.06 11.63 -12.01
C ALA A 2 -5.38 10.60 -10.93
N ARG A 3 -4.54 9.56 -10.78
CA ARG A 3 -4.67 8.52 -9.75
C ARG A 3 -3.84 8.85 -8.52
N TYR A 4 -4.11 9.99 -7.89
CA TYR A 4 -3.43 10.39 -6.67
C TYR A 4 -4.37 11.12 -5.70
N ILE A 5 -4.00 11.12 -4.43
CA ILE A 5 -4.63 11.95 -3.41
C ILE A 5 -3.62 12.91 -2.80
N ARG A 6 -4.04 14.16 -2.56
CA ARG A 6 -3.25 15.12 -1.80
C ARG A 6 -3.64 15.03 -0.33
N VAL A 7 -2.66 14.71 0.51
CA VAL A 7 -2.79 14.72 1.97
C VAL A 7 -1.77 15.70 2.55
N LYS A 8 -2.15 16.41 3.62
CA LYS A 8 -1.27 17.37 4.29
C LYS A 8 -0.06 16.69 4.94
N LYS A 9 -0.27 15.49 5.49
CA LYS A 9 0.72 14.66 6.17
C LYS A 9 0.32 13.20 6.12
N ILE A 10 1.30 12.31 5.98
CA ILE A 10 1.15 10.87 6.17
C ILE A 10 1.61 10.55 7.59
N GLU A 11 0.71 10.02 8.40
CA GLU A 11 0.97 9.59 9.78
C GLU A 11 1.19 8.08 9.84
N ASN A 12 0.41 7.33 9.06
CA ASN A 12 0.61 5.90 8.88
C ASN A 12 0.10 5.45 7.50
N LEU A 13 0.65 4.33 7.05
CA LEU A 13 0.21 3.60 5.87
C LEU A 13 0.03 2.13 6.23
N ARG A 14 -1.05 1.54 5.72
CA ARG A 14 -1.22 0.08 5.67
C ARG A 14 -1.44 -0.32 4.23
N LEU A 15 -0.62 -1.26 3.76
CA LEU A 15 -0.75 -1.82 2.43
C LEU A 15 -1.23 -3.27 2.58
N MET A 16 -2.31 -3.60 1.88
CA MET A 16 -2.75 -4.97 1.69
C MET A 16 -2.48 -5.33 0.24
N ILE A 17 -1.78 -6.44 0.03
CA ILE A 17 -1.30 -6.87 -1.27
C ILE A 17 -1.76 -8.31 -1.45
N ASP A 18 -2.58 -8.54 -2.45
CA ASP A 18 -3.09 -9.85 -2.83
C ASP A 18 -2.65 -10.21 -4.26
N ALA A 19 -2.98 -11.43 -4.70
CA ALA A 19 -2.67 -11.97 -6.01
C ALA A 19 -3.13 -11.09 -7.19
N SER A 20 -4.17 -10.27 -7.01
CA SER A 20 -4.70 -9.41 -8.08
C SER A 20 -5.02 -7.98 -7.69
N SER A 21 -4.71 -7.57 -6.46
CA SER A 21 -5.05 -6.23 -5.97
C SER A 21 -4.04 -5.70 -4.97
N VAL A 22 -4.03 -4.38 -4.87
CA VAL A 22 -3.38 -3.63 -3.81
C VAL A 22 -4.35 -2.62 -3.24
N GLU A 23 -4.52 -2.64 -1.93
CA GLU A 23 -5.24 -1.62 -1.18
C GLU A 23 -4.26 -0.85 -0.29
N VAL A 24 -4.33 0.48 -0.36
CA VAL A 24 -3.51 1.40 0.43
C VAL A 24 -4.43 2.21 1.33
N PHE A 25 -4.35 1.94 2.62
CA PHE A 25 -5.04 2.69 3.66
C PHE A 25 -4.10 3.78 4.18
N VAL A 26 -4.55 5.02 4.09
CA VAL A 26 -3.78 6.20 4.51
C VAL A 26 -4.41 6.78 5.77
N ASN A 27 -3.58 7.03 6.79
CA ASN A 27 -3.98 7.62 8.07
C ASN A 27 -5.21 6.92 8.67
N ASP A 28 -5.03 5.63 9.00
CA ASP A 28 -6.05 4.76 9.60
C ASP A 28 -7.33 4.62 8.75
N GLY A 29 -7.18 4.66 7.43
CA GLY A 29 -8.29 4.48 6.49
C GLY A 29 -9.12 5.74 6.23
N LYS A 30 -8.67 6.91 6.71
CA LYS A 30 -9.26 8.21 6.33
C LYS A 30 -9.31 8.38 4.81
N HIS A 31 -8.33 7.81 4.11
CA HIS A 31 -8.39 7.60 2.67
C HIS A 31 -8.00 6.17 2.32
N VAL A 32 -8.67 5.60 1.33
CA VAL A 32 -8.39 4.27 0.81
C VAL A 32 -8.22 4.39 -0.69
N MET A 33 -7.12 3.83 -1.19
CA MET A 33 -6.87 3.70 -2.62
C MET A 33 -6.80 2.22 -2.96
N SER A 34 -7.46 1.81 -4.02
CA SER A 34 -7.44 0.42 -4.50
C SER A 34 -7.06 0.38 -5.97
N SER A 35 -6.19 -0.57 -6.34
CA SER A 35 -5.91 -0.87 -7.73
C SER A 35 -5.84 -2.37 -7.94
N ARG A 36 -6.28 -2.81 -9.12
CA ARG A 36 -5.93 -4.15 -9.62
C ARG A 36 -4.49 -4.16 -10.11
N MET A 37 -3.82 -5.29 -9.97
CA MET A 37 -2.50 -5.54 -10.55
C MET A 37 -2.39 -7.01 -10.95
N TYR A 38 -1.60 -7.32 -11.97
CA TYR A 38 -1.41 -8.69 -12.46
C TYR A 38 0.08 -8.93 -12.76
N PRO A 39 0.93 -8.92 -11.72
CA PRO A 39 2.35 -9.12 -11.93
C PRO A 39 2.66 -10.59 -12.26
N SER A 40 3.59 -10.81 -13.19
CA SER A 40 4.06 -12.17 -13.49
C SER A 40 4.87 -12.76 -12.32
N GLU A 41 5.56 -11.91 -11.54
CA GLU A 41 6.38 -12.29 -10.40
C GLU A 41 6.38 -11.20 -9.31
N TYR A 42 6.27 -11.58 -8.04
CA TYR A 42 6.40 -10.68 -6.89
C TYR A 42 7.82 -10.80 -6.32
N LYS A 43 8.69 -9.81 -6.59
CA LYS A 43 10.12 -9.92 -6.25
C LYS A 43 10.48 -9.20 -4.95
N ASP A 44 10.25 -7.89 -4.88
CA ASP A 44 10.79 -7.06 -3.82
C ASP A 44 9.77 -6.06 -3.28
N ILE A 45 9.85 -5.79 -1.97
CA ILE A 45 9.27 -4.58 -1.36
C ILE A 45 10.41 -3.64 -1.03
N LYS A 46 10.44 -2.46 -1.67
CA LYS A 46 11.48 -1.44 -1.47
C LYS A 46 10.85 -0.21 -0.81
N VAL A 47 11.43 0.22 0.31
CA VAL A 47 11.00 1.40 1.07
C VAL A 47 12.17 2.38 1.13
N ASN A 48 11.90 3.65 0.83
CA ASN A 48 12.88 4.74 0.88
C ASN A 48 12.44 5.81 1.88
N GLY A 49 13.38 6.35 2.65
CA GLY A 49 13.13 7.40 3.65
C GLY A 49 13.03 6.86 5.08
N ASN A 50 12.67 7.75 6.02
CA ASN A 50 12.53 7.41 7.44
C ASN A 50 11.17 6.79 7.73
N ILE A 51 11.10 5.46 7.66
CA ILE A 51 9.90 4.68 7.96
C ILE A 51 10.24 3.55 8.93
N THR A 52 9.32 3.26 9.85
CA THR A 52 9.32 2.04 10.65
C THR A 52 8.02 1.31 10.38
N GLY A 53 8.10 -0.01 10.19
CA GLY A 53 6.93 -0.81 9.84
C GLY A 53 7.12 -2.28 10.20
N LYS A 54 6.03 -3.04 10.05
CA LYS A 54 6.01 -4.48 10.22
C LYS A 54 5.46 -5.10 8.93
N LEU A 55 6.10 -6.17 8.47
CA LEU A 55 5.65 -6.95 7.33
C LEU A 55 5.05 -8.26 7.85
N TYR A 56 3.86 -8.57 7.36
CA TYR A 56 3.14 -9.79 7.71
C TYR A 56 2.87 -10.58 6.44
N LYS A 57 3.06 -11.90 6.53
CA LYS A 57 2.49 -12.81 5.54
C LYS A 57 0.98 -12.86 5.76
N LEU A 58 0.22 -12.80 4.68
CA LEU A 58 -1.21 -13.08 4.73
C LEU A 58 -1.38 -14.59 4.66
N ASP A 59 -1.95 -15.16 5.72
CA ASP A 59 -2.43 -16.53 5.69
C ASP A 59 -3.82 -16.50 5.06
N VAL A 60 -3.94 -17.13 3.89
CA VAL A 60 -5.18 -17.25 3.11
C VAL A 60 -5.64 -18.70 3.11
#